data_AF-A0A3C1GJ81-F1
#
_entry.id   AF-A0A3C1GJ81-F1
#
_cell.length_a   1.000
_cell.length_b   1.000
_cell.length_c   1.000
_cell.angle_alpha   90.00
_cell.angle_beta   90.00
_cell.angle_gamma   90.00
#
_symmetry.space_group_name_H-M   'P 1'
#
loop_
_entity.id
_entity.type
_entity.pdbx_description
1 polymer ?
#
loop_
_entity_poly.entity_id
_entity_poly.type
_entity_poly.pdbx_seq_one_letter_code
_entity_poly.pdbx_strand_id
1 'polypeptide(L)'
;MRPRDASVPTTGRRADAVLTVTIDGRPALARTYRPTGLRRDGPVYGYEELDVAPGRHVVSVTLAEAGGGRAWPLDRTIEFRPGRAPLVEFAPGVGWRPE
;
A
#
# COMPACT_ATOMS: atom_id res chain seq x y z
N MET A 1 8.17 -26.79 20.67
CA MET A 1 8.93 -25.55 20.35
C MET A 1 8.90 -25.39 18.84
N ARG A 2 8.13 -24.44 18.27
CA ARG A 2 8.13 -24.21 16.81
C ARG A 2 9.45 -23.51 16.42
N PRO A 3 10.07 -23.85 15.27
CA PRO A 3 11.21 -23.08 14.77
C PRO A 3 10.76 -21.63 14.55
N ARG A 4 11.50 -20.68 15.13
CA ARG A 4 11.32 -19.26 14.85
C ARG A 4 11.88 -19.00 13.47
N ASP A 5 11.00 -18.71 12.54
CA ASP A 5 11.34 -18.20 11.22
C ASP A 5 12.17 -16.91 11.41
N ALA A 6 13.40 -16.89 10.91
CA ALA A 6 14.37 -15.81 11.09
C ALA A 6 13.99 -14.51 10.34
N SER A 7 12.85 -14.53 9.64
CA SER A 7 12.28 -13.41 8.90
C SER A 7 11.48 -12.42 9.76
N VAL A 8 11.29 -12.68 11.06
CA VAL A 8 10.54 -11.78 11.96
C VAL A 8 11.50 -10.77 12.63
N PRO A 9 11.34 -9.45 12.41
CA PRO A 9 12.19 -8.44 13.04
C PRO A 9 12.17 -8.51 14.57
N THR A 10 13.32 -8.74 15.18
CA THR A 10 13.50 -9.03 16.62
C THR A 10 13.36 -7.79 17.52
N THR A 11 13.27 -6.58 16.96
CA THR A 11 13.24 -5.31 17.73
C THR A 11 11.85 -4.95 18.26
N GLY A 12 10.80 -5.61 17.76
CA GLY A 12 9.40 -5.30 18.10
C GLY A 12 8.87 -4.01 17.47
N ARG A 13 9.68 -3.24 16.74
CA ARG A 13 9.25 -2.03 16.02
C ARG A 13 8.81 -2.38 14.60
N ARG A 14 7.81 -1.66 14.08
CA ARG A 14 7.42 -1.72 12.67
C ARG A 14 8.07 -0.59 11.89
N ALA A 15 8.37 -0.84 10.61
CA ALA A 15 8.79 0.20 9.69
C ALA A 15 7.60 1.11 9.33
N ASP A 16 7.89 2.36 8.96
CA ASP A 16 6.89 3.23 8.32
C ASP A 16 6.48 2.62 6.98
N ALA A 17 5.20 2.73 6.63
CA ALA A 17 4.68 2.27 5.35
C ALA A 17 4.58 3.45 4.36
N VAL A 18 5.10 3.29 3.17
CA VAL A 18 5.10 4.29 2.09
C VAL A 18 4.19 3.79 0.98
N LEU A 19 3.11 4.51 0.74
CA LEU A 19 2.19 4.28 -0.36
C LEU A 19 2.48 5.27 -1.48
N THR A 20 2.81 4.78 -2.67
CA THR A 20 2.92 5.58 -3.89
C THR A 20 1.91 5.11 -4.92
N VAL A 21 1.30 6.06 -5.62
CA VAL A 21 0.37 5.79 -6.72
C VAL A 21 0.77 6.64 -7.91
N THR A 22 0.81 6.03 -9.10
CA THR A 22 0.88 6.75 -10.36
C THR A 22 -0.32 6.39 -11.24
N ILE A 23 -0.76 7.36 -12.03
CA ILE A 23 -1.84 7.22 -13.00
C ILE A 23 -1.27 7.66 -14.34
N ASP A 24 -1.30 6.76 -15.32
CA ASP A 24 -0.68 6.92 -16.64
C ASP A 24 0.79 7.37 -16.55
N GLY A 25 1.52 6.80 -15.59
CA GLY A 25 2.92 7.11 -15.31
C GLY A 25 3.16 8.44 -14.59
N ARG A 26 2.12 9.22 -14.27
CA ARG A 26 2.22 10.48 -13.53
C ARG A 26 2.01 10.24 -12.04
N PRO A 27 2.86 10.78 -11.14
CA PRO A 27 2.64 10.67 -9.70
C PRO A 27 1.29 11.29 -9.29
N ALA A 28 0.44 10.49 -8.65
CA ALA A 28 -0.87 10.90 -8.14
C ALA A 28 -0.89 10.95 -6.61
N LEU A 29 -0.13 10.07 -5.94
CA LEU A 29 -0.01 10.04 -4.48
C LEU A 29 1.38 9.60 -4.04
N ALA A 30 1.87 10.22 -2.96
CA ALA A 30 2.97 9.71 -2.16
C ALA A 30 2.68 9.99 -0.67
N ARG A 31 2.41 8.94 0.11
CA ARG A 31 2.02 9.06 1.52
C ARG A 31 2.86 8.14 2.40
N THR A 32 3.27 8.65 3.55
CA THR A 32 3.92 7.85 4.59
C THR A 32 3.01 7.70 5.79
N TYR A 33 2.81 6.46 6.23
CA TYR A 33 2.05 6.07 7.40
C TYR A 33 2.98 5.55 8.49
N ARG A 34 2.83 6.08 9.70
CA ARG A 34 3.68 5.72 10.84
C ARG A 34 2.95 4.73 11.75
N PRO A 35 3.61 3.65 12.20
CA PRO A 35 3.06 2.75 13.19
C PRO A 35 2.65 3.49 14.46
N THR A 36 1.51 3.09 15.00
CA THR A 36 0.97 3.63 16.24
C THR A 36 1.62 2.99 17.47
N GLY A 37 1.25 3.46 18.67
CA GLY A 37 1.74 2.93 19.94
C GLY A 37 3.06 3.55 20.44
N LEU A 38 3.28 3.48 21.75
CA LEU A 38 4.42 4.10 22.43
C LEU A 38 5.78 3.59 21.91
N ARG A 39 5.81 2.35 21.41
CA ARG A 39 7.02 1.70 20.86
C ARG A 39 7.05 1.60 19.34
N ARG A 40 6.06 2.17 18.63
CA ARG A 40 5.88 2.02 17.16
C ARG A 40 5.73 0.57 16.70
N ASP A 41 4.98 -0.19 17.48
CA ASP A 41 4.68 -1.61 17.27
C ASP A 41 3.22 -1.84 16.85
N GLY A 42 2.39 -0.81 16.95
CA GLY A 42 0.99 -0.82 16.58
C GLY A 42 0.76 -0.97 15.07
N PRO A 43 -0.44 -1.38 14.67
CA PRO A 43 -0.77 -1.58 13.27
C PRO A 43 -0.74 -0.26 12.48
N VAL A 44 -0.61 -0.41 11.16
CA VAL A 44 -0.70 0.67 10.18
C VAL A 44 -1.91 0.40 9.30
N TYR A 45 -2.77 1.41 9.17
CA TYR A 45 -3.90 1.43 8.26
C TYR A 45 -3.86 2.75 7.48
N GLY A 46 -4.32 2.72 6.24
CA GLY A 46 -4.41 3.88 5.37
C GLY A 46 -5.57 3.71 4.40
N TYR A 47 -6.25 4.81 4.10
CA TYR A 47 -7.28 4.89 3.07
C TYR A 47 -7.09 6.23 2.37
N GLU A 48 -7.07 6.19 1.04
CA GLU A 48 -6.83 7.37 0.21
C GLU A 48 -7.80 7.32 -0.96
N GLU A 49 -8.35 8.48 -1.28
CA GLU A 49 -9.25 8.67 -2.41
C GLU A 49 -8.57 9.62 -3.39
N LEU A 50 -8.62 9.28 -4.68
CA LEU A 50 -7.99 10.04 -5.74
C LEU A 50 -9.04 10.39 -6.79
N ASP A 51 -9.13 11.68 -7.11
CA ASP A 51 -9.92 12.12 -8.25
C ASP A 51 -9.23 11.70 -9.54
N VAL A 52 -9.88 10.83 -10.31
CA VAL A 52 -9.41 10.34 -11.60
C VAL A 52 -10.41 10.72 -12.67
N ALA A 53 -9.91 11.20 -13.80
CA ALA A 53 -10.75 11.45 -14.96
C ALA A 53 -11.46 10.15 -15.40
N PRO A 54 -12.71 10.23 -15.90
CA PRO A 54 -13.35 9.05 -16.47
C PRO A 54 -12.58 8.50 -17.68
N GLY A 55 -12.51 7.18 -17.78
CA GLY A 55 -11.88 6.45 -18.88
C GLY A 55 -10.93 5.35 -18.43
N ARG A 56 -10.18 4.83 -19.39
CA ARG A 56 -9.23 3.74 -19.19
C ARG A 56 -7.86 4.28 -18.81
N HIS A 57 -7.38 3.91 -17.62
CA HIS A 57 -6.12 4.40 -17.07
C HIS A 57 -5.20 3.26 -16.63
N VAL A 58 -3.90 3.45 -16.78
CA VAL A 58 -2.89 2.56 -16.18
C VAL A 58 -2.58 3.08 -14.78
N VAL A 59 -2.92 2.28 -13.77
CA VAL A 59 -2.71 2.59 -12.37
C VAL A 59 -1.60 1.71 -11.83
N SER A 60 -0.57 2.34 -11.29
CA SER A 60 0.52 1.66 -10.57
C SER A 60 0.45 2.05 -9.10
N VAL A 61 0.34 1.06 -8.22
CA VAL A 61 0.34 1.23 -6.78
C VAL A 61 1.53 0.50 -6.20
N THR A 62 2.28 1.15 -5.32
CA THR A 62 3.33 0.48 -4.54
C THR A 62 3.14 0.80 -3.08
N LEU A 63 3.00 -0.25 -2.27
CA LEU A 63 3.18 -0.16 -0.83
C LEU A 63 4.60 -0.65 -0.52
N ALA A 64 5.36 0.09 0.28
CA ALA A 64 6.72 -0.27 0.64
C ALA A 64 7.02 0.03 2.11
N GLU A 65 7.94 -0.70 2.70
CA GLU A 65 8.53 -0.36 3.98
C GLU A 65 9.60 0.73 3.78
N ALA A 66 9.52 1.80 4.56
CA ALA A 66 10.50 2.88 4.53
C ALA A 66 11.91 2.35 4.87
N GLY A 67 12.93 2.94 4.23
CA GLY A 67 14.32 2.53 4.44
C GLY A 67 14.79 1.38 3.55
N GLY A 68 14.07 1.08 2.46
CA GLY A 68 14.48 0.05 1.49
C GLY A 68 14.14 -1.38 1.93
N GLY A 69 13.11 -1.53 2.78
CA GLY A 69 12.58 -2.82 3.17
C GLY A 69 11.75 -3.45 2.06
N ARG A 70 10.76 -4.26 2.43
CA ARG A 70 9.92 -4.97 1.46
C ARG A 70 9.01 -4.01 0.70
N ALA A 71 8.73 -4.34 -0.57
CA ALA A 71 7.76 -3.62 -1.39
C ALA A 71 6.76 -4.59 -2.05
N TRP A 72 5.57 -4.07 -2.32
CA TRP A 72 4.45 -4.77 -2.94
C TRP A 72 3.88 -3.91 -4.07
N PRO A 73 4.41 -4.04 -5.30
CA PRO A 73 3.88 -3.33 -6.46
C PRO A 73 2.60 -3.99 -7.00
N LEU A 74 1.76 -3.19 -7.64
CA LEU A 74 0.60 -3.59 -8.44
C LEU A 74 0.50 -2.65 -9.64
N ASP A 75 0.58 -3.20 -10.84
CA ASP A 75 0.28 -2.48 -12.08
C ASP A 75 -1.00 -3.02 -12.69
N ARG A 76 -1.94 -2.14 -13.02
CA ARG A 76 -3.23 -2.54 -13.56
C ARG A 76 -3.85 -1.48 -14.44
N THR A 77 -4.53 -1.94 -15.50
CA THR A 77 -5.44 -1.06 -16.25
C THR A 77 -6.84 -1.10 -15.65
N ILE A 78 -7.39 0.06 -15.30
CA ILE A 78 -8.71 0.21 -14.68
C ILE A 78 -9.56 1.13 -15.55
N GLU A 79 -10.83 0.78 -15.72
CA GLU A 79 -11.84 1.63 -16.36
C GLU A 79 -12.60 2.41 -15.29
N PHE A 80 -12.38 3.72 -15.21
CA PHE A 80 -13.07 4.61 -14.29
C PHE A 80 -14.33 5.16 -14.96
N ARG A 81 -15.50 4.80 -14.43
CA ARG A 81 -16.80 5.31 -14.91
C ARG A 81 -17.26 6.46 -14.01
N PRO A 82 -17.92 7.50 -14.56
CA PRO A 82 -18.49 8.57 -13.73
C PRO A 82 -19.38 8.01 -12.61
N GLY A 83 -19.19 8.50 -11.38
CA GLY A 83 -19.96 8.07 -10.21
C GLY A 83 -19.62 6.67 -9.69
N ARG A 84 -18.53 6.03 -10.15
CA ARG A 84 -18.00 4.79 -9.58
C ARG A 84 -16.57 4.99 -9.08
N ALA A 85 -16.30 4.51 -7.88
CA ALA A 85 -14.97 4.49 -7.28
C ALA A 85 -14.54 3.04 -7.05
N PRO A 86 -13.77 2.43 -7.97
CA PRO A 86 -13.25 1.07 -7.77
C PRO A 86 -12.28 1.05 -6.58
N LEU A 87 -12.33 0.00 -5.77
CA LEU A 87 -11.49 -0.14 -4.58
C LEU A 87 -10.28 -1.04 -4.88
N VAL A 88 -9.11 -0.60 -4.41
CA VAL A 88 -7.89 -1.38 -4.41
C VAL A 88 -7.40 -1.49 -2.96
N GLU A 89 -7.56 -2.67 -2.38
CA GLU A 89 -7.18 -2.96 -0.99
C GLU A 89 -5.87 -3.76 -0.92
N PHE A 90 -5.07 -3.53 0.11
CA PHE A 90 -3.95 -4.40 0.46
C PHE A 90 -4.16 -5.00 1.85
N ALA A 91 -4.02 -6.33 1.94
CA ALA A 91 -3.98 -7.03 3.22
C ALA A 91 -2.65 -7.81 3.38
N PRO A 92 -1.90 -7.62 4.48
CA PRO A 92 -0.69 -8.39 4.75
C PRO A 92 -0.93 -9.90 4.73
N GLY A 93 -0.03 -10.65 4.09
CA GLY A 93 -0.16 -12.11 3.93
C GLY A 93 -1.12 -12.55 2.81
N VAL A 94 -1.94 -11.63 2.30
CA VAL A 94 -2.85 -11.87 1.17
C VAL A 94 -2.35 -11.17 -0.10
N GLY A 95 -1.92 -9.91 0.01
CA GLY A 95 -1.56 -9.06 -1.12
C GLY A 95 -2.69 -8.13 -1.56
N TRP A 96 -2.57 -7.62 -2.79
CA TRP A 96 -3.52 -6.68 -3.38
C TRP A 96 -4.83 -7.36 -3.81
N ARG A 97 -5.96 -6.73 -3.51
CA ARG A 97 -7.31 -7.14 -3.89
C ARG A 97 -8.03 -5.99 -4.60
N PRO A 98 -8.37 -6.18 -5.88
CA PRO A 98 -9.27 -5.29 -6.61
C PRO A 98 -10.73 -5.68 -6.32
N GLU A 99 -11.63 -4.71 -6.18
CA GLU A 99 -13.08 -4.93 -6.18
C GLU A 99 -13.77 -4.18 -7.34
#